data_AF-A0A917NU03-F1
#
_entry.id   AF-A0A917NU03-F1
#
_cell.length_a   1.000
_cell.length_b   1.000
_cell.length_c   1.000
_cell.angle_alpha   90.00
_cell.angle_beta   90.00
_cell.angle_gamma   90.00
#
_symmetry.space_group_name_H-M   'P 1'
#
loop_
_entity.id
_entity.type
_entity.pdbx_description
1 polymer ?
#
loop_
_entity_poly.entity_id
_entity_poly.type
_entity_poly.pdbx_seq_one_letter_code
_entity_poly.pdbx_strand_id
1 'polypeptide(L)'
;MRALVVNLPAESALGREMAGEDSGWTLETQLLAALHDRLAEANWQRGNAGAKSPSRRPLPIPRPGMRSDRIGRTTRSPQEVAAYLVQFQPGTGGD
;
A
#
# COMPACT_ATOMS: atom_id res chain seq x y z
N MET A 1 26.40 -19.51 13.51
CA MET A 1 26.01 -18.50 12.50
C MET A 1 24.94 -17.54 13.03
N ARG A 2 23.70 -17.99 13.30
CA ARG A 2 22.60 -17.11 13.73
C ARG A 2 22.92 -16.22 14.95
N ALA A 3 23.56 -16.78 15.97
CA ALA A 3 23.93 -16.04 17.19
C ALA A 3 24.95 -14.92 16.94
N LEU A 4 25.80 -15.04 15.92
CA LEU A 4 26.71 -13.97 15.53
C LEU A 4 25.91 -12.83 14.88
N VAL A 5 25.06 -13.16 13.91
CA VAL A 5 24.25 -12.19 13.14
C VAL A 5 23.34 -11.34 14.04
N VAL A 6 22.73 -11.94 15.07
CA VAL A 6 21.85 -11.21 16.01
C VAL A 6 22.63 -10.24 16.91
N ASN A 7 23.92 -10.51 17.16
CA ASN A 7 24.77 -9.67 18.01
C ASN A 7 25.70 -8.74 17.21
N LEU A 8 25.59 -8.75 15.88
CA LEU A 8 26.36 -7.84 15.04
C LEU A 8 25.79 -6.43 15.15
N PRO A 9 26.65 -5.38 15.11
CA PRO A 9 26.19 -4.00 15.04
C PRO A 9 25.23 -3.81 13.86
N ALA A 10 24.21 -2.96 14.03
CA ALA A 10 23.23 -2.67 12.97
C ALA A 10 23.89 -2.23 11.65
N GLU A 11 25.03 -1.53 11.76
CA GLU A 11 25.83 -1.05 10.64
C GLU A 11 26.91 -2.03 10.15
N SER A 12 26.86 -3.29 10.57
CA SER A 12 27.83 -4.27 10.10
C SER A 12 27.62 -4.57 8.62
N ALA A 13 28.71 -4.58 7.84
CA ALA A 13 28.69 -4.95 6.43
C ALA A 13 28.08 -6.33 6.19
N LEU A 14 28.40 -7.31 7.06
CA LEU A 14 27.83 -8.66 6.99
C LEU A 14 26.34 -8.67 7.34
N GLY A 15 25.92 -7.84 8.30
CA GLY A 15 24.50 -7.69 8.67
C GLY A 15 23.68 -7.11 7.52
N ARG A 16 24.22 -6.10 6.82
CA ARG A 16 23.60 -5.51 5.64
C ARG A 16 23.52 -6.48 4.46
N GLU A 17 24.62 -7.17 4.17
CA GLU A 17 24.66 -8.16 3.09
C GLU A 17 23.65 -9.30 3.32
N MET A 18 23.51 -9.77 4.55
CA MET A 18 22.53 -10.81 4.91
C MET A 18 21.08 -10.33 4.94
N ALA A 19 20.83 -9.06 5.28
CA ALA A 19 19.48 -8.48 5.27
C ALA A 19 19.01 -8.06 3.87
N GLY A 20 19.91 -7.96 2.88
CA GLY A 20 19.57 -7.65 1.50
C GLY A 20 18.94 -6.24 1.36
N GLU A 21 17.96 -6.10 0.47
CA GLU A 21 17.25 -4.82 0.24
C GLU A 21 16.59 -4.25 1.52
N ASP A 22 16.31 -5.08 2.53
CA ASP A 22 15.73 -4.64 3.79
C ASP A 22 16.71 -3.89 4.68
N SER A 23 18.03 -3.99 4.44
CA SER A 23 19.04 -3.39 5.32
C SER A 23 18.98 -1.87 5.39
N GLY A 24 18.47 -1.21 4.34
CA GLY A 24 18.28 0.25 4.30
C GLY A 24 16.91 0.71 4.82
N TRP A 25 15.97 -0.23 4.97
CA TRP A 25 14.59 0.04 5.37
C TRP A 25 14.40 -0.19 6.86
N THR A 26 15.10 0.61 7.66
CA THR A 26 14.87 0.66 9.11
C THR A 26 13.43 1.08 9.42
N LEU A 27 12.97 0.84 10.65
CA LEU A 27 11.65 1.30 11.08
C LEU A 27 11.45 2.81 10.84
N GLU A 28 12.49 3.61 11.11
CA GLU A 28 12.46 5.04 10.84
C GLU A 28 12.28 5.34 9.35
N THR A 29 13.04 4.68 8.47
CA THR A 29 12.88 4.83 7.01
C THR A 29 11.47 4.45 6.56
N GLN A 30 10.90 3.37 7.12
CA GLN A 30 9.52 2.95 6.83
C GLN A 30 8.50 4.00 7.25
N LEU A 31 8.64 4.55 8.47
CA LEU A 31 7.73 5.58 9.00
C LEU A 31 7.86 6.90 8.25
N LEU A 32 9.08 7.31 7.90
CA LEU A 32 9.33 8.51 7.10
C LEU A 32 8.75 8.37 5.69
N ALA A 33 8.90 7.22 5.04
CA ALA A 33 8.28 6.96 3.75
C ALA A 33 6.74 7.02 3.85
N ALA A 34 6.15 6.41 4.89
CA ALA A 34 4.71 6.46 5.11
C ALA A 34 4.21 7.90 5.36
N LEU A 35 4.94 8.70 6.12
CA LEU A 35 4.63 10.11 6.34
C LEU A 35 4.70 10.89 5.02
N HIS A 36 5.76 10.70 4.23
CA HIS A 36 5.92 11.33 2.93
C HIS A 36 4.74 11.00 1.99
N ASP A 37 4.36 9.72 1.89
CA ASP A 37 3.22 9.28 1.06
C ASP A 37 1.93 10.02 1.43
N ARG A 38 1.67 10.19 2.74
CA ARG A 38 0.47 10.90 3.23
C ARG A 38 0.54 12.40 2.99
N LEU A 39 1.70 13.01 3.15
CA LEU A 39 1.89 14.44 2.84
C LEU A 39 1.72 14.71 1.35
N ALA A 40 2.28 13.85 0.49
CA ALA A 40 2.12 13.95 -0.96
C ALA A 40 0.64 13.82 -1.36
N GLU A 41 -0.09 12.85 -0.80
CA GLU A 41 -1.52 12.69 -1.02
C GLU A 41 -2.32 13.91 -0.56
N ALA A 42 -2.07 14.43 0.65
CA ALA A 42 -2.76 15.60 1.18
C ALA A 42 -2.51 16.87 0.36
N ASN A 43 -1.27 17.08 -0.10
CA ASN A 43 -0.92 18.19 -0.98
C ASN A 43 -1.61 18.06 -2.34
N TRP A 44 -1.64 16.85 -2.90
CA TRP A 44 -2.35 16.58 -4.15
C TRP A 44 -3.86 16.86 -4.01
N GLN A 45 -4.50 16.45 -2.91
CA GLN A 45 -5.91 16.73 -2.66
C GLN A 45 -6.19 18.24 -2.60
N ARG A 46 -5.39 19.00 -1.84
CA ARG A 46 -5.54 20.46 -1.75
C ARG A 46 -5.28 21.17 -3.07
N GLY A 47 -4.23 20.76 -3.79
CA GLY A 47 -3.87 21.36 -5.08
C GLY A 47 -4.89 21.10 -6.19
N ASN A 48 -5.70 20.05 -6.07
CA ASN A 48 -6.73 19.69 -7.04
C ASN A 48 -8.15 20.03 -6.58
N ALA A 49 -8.32 20.71 -5.44
CA ALA A 49 -9.63 21.11 -4.97
C ALA A 49 -10.30 22.05 -6.00
N GLY A 50 -11.47 21.66 -6.52
CA GLY A 50 -12.21 22.42 -7.52
C GLY A 50 -11.67 22.32 -8.96
N ALA A 51 -10.65 21.49 -9.20
CA ALA A 51 -10.14 21.27 -10.55
C ALA A 51 -11.11 20.41 -11.38
N LYS A 52 -11.47 20.90 -12.59
CA LYS A 52 -12.26 20.10 -13.56
C LYS A 52 -11.50 18.88 -14.08
N SER A 53 -10.16 19.01 -14.14
CA SER A 53 -9.25 17.95 -14.55
C SER A 53 -8.11 17.86 -13.54
N PRO A 54 -8.25 17.05 -12.48
CA PRO A 54 -7.22 16.92 -11.46
C PRO A 54 -5.95 16.27 -12.03
N SER A 55 -4.79 16.67 -11.51
CA SER A 55 -3.51 16.05 -11.82
C SER A 55 -3.46 14.60 -11.33
N ARG A 56 -2.51 13.82 -11.83
CA ARG A 56 -2.37 12.41 -11.44
C ARG A 56 -2.04 12.30 -9.95
N ARG A 57 -2.74 11.40 -9.24
CA ARG A 57 -2.45 11.07 -7.83
C ARG A 57 -1.01 10.54 -7.70
N PRO A 58 -0.22 11.02 -6.72
CA PRO A 58 1.12 10.52 -6.50
C PRO A 58 1.12 9.04 -6.13
N LEU A 59 2.13 8.30 -6.59
CA LEU A 59 2.35 6.92 -6.21
C LEU A 59 3.15 6.87 -4.91
N PRO A 60 2.84 5.93 -4.00
CA PRO A 60 3.66 5.69 -2.81
C PRO A 60 5.10 5.33 -3.15
N ILE A 61 6.04 5.65 -2.24
CA ILE A 61 7.43 5.20 -2.36
C ILE A 61 7.46 3.66 -2.36
N PRO A 62 8.08 3.01 -3.36
CA PRO A 62 8.26 1.56 -3.38
C PRO A 62 9.08 1.12 -2.18
N ARG A 63 8.53 0.23 -1.35
CA ARG A 63 9.18 -0.28 -0.14
C ARG A 63 9.16 -1.81 -0.09
N PRO A 64 10.23 -2.45 0.42
CA PRO A 64 10.25 -3.88 0.67
C PRO A 64 9.09 -4.33 1.56
N GLY A 65 8.59 -5.54 1.31
CA GLY A 65 7.47 -6.11 2.03
C GLY A 65 6.08 -5.57 1.64
N MET A 66 5.97 -4.41 0.97
CA MET A 66 4.69 -3.92 0.48
C MET A 66 4.46 -4.36 -0.96
N ARG A 67 3.65 -5.40 -1.15
CA ARG A 67 3.11 -5.76 -2.47
C ARG A 67 1.83 -4.97 -2.70
N SER A 68 1.69 -4.34 -3.87
CA SER A 68 0.41 -3.77 -4.30
C SER A 68 -0.52 -4.93 -4.70
N ASP A 69 -1.02 -5.67 -3.72
CA ASP A 69 -2.00 -6.70 -4.00
C ASP A 69 -3.29 -5.98 -4.39
N ARG A 70 -3.59 -6.01 -5.70
CA ARG A 70 -4.85 -5.51 -6.22
C ARG A 70 -5.96 -6.42 -5.70
N ILE A 71 -6.60 -6.02 -4.61
CA ILE A 71 -7.76 -6.71 -4.06
C ILE A 71 -8.94 -6.52 -5.04
N GLY A 72 -9.59 -7.62 -5.42
CA GLY A 72 -10.74 -7.60 -6.32
C GLY A 72 -10.38 -7.62 -7.80
N ARG A 73 -9.72 -8.70 -8.27
CA ARG A 73 -9.73 -9.05 -9.69
C ARG A 73 -10.89 -10.02 -9.93
N THR A 74 -11.84 -9.62 -10.77
CA THR A 74 -12.90 -10.53 -11.24
C THR A 74 -12.73 -10.76 -12.74
N THR A 75 -12.93 -12.00 -13.17
CA THR A 75 -13.09 -12.35 -14.59
C THR A 75 -14.54 -12.25 -15.04
N ARG A 76 -15.47 -12.02 -14.11
CA ARG A 76 -16.91 -11.95 -14.37
C ARG A 76 -17.33 -10.58 -14.88
N SER A 77 -18.36 -10.55 -15.72
CA SER A 77 -18.89 -9.30 -16.25
C SER A 77 -19.56 -8.47 -15.13
N PRO A 78 -19.60 -7.13 -15.25
CA PRO A 78 -20.31 -6.29 -14.27
C PRO A 78 -21.78 -6.69 -14.08
N GLN A 79 -22.44 -7.19 -15.14
CA GLN A 79 -23.83 -7.64 -15.10
C GLN A 79 -23.99 -8.92 -14.26
N GLU A 80 -23.07 -9.88 -14.39
CA GLU A 80 -23.08 -11.10 -13.58
C GLU A 80 -22.86 -10.81 -12.09
N VAL A 81 -21.95 -9.88 -11.79
CA VAL A 81 -21.71 -9.45 -10.41
C VAL A 81 -22.96 -8.76 -9.85
N ALA A 82 -23.62 -7.90 -10.63
CA ALA A 82 -24.86 -7.26 -10.23
C ALA A 82 -25.98 -8.29 -9.94
N ALA A 83 -26.16 -9.27 -10.83
CA ALA A 83 -27.14 -10.34 -10.63
C ALA A 83 -26.85 -11.17 -9.36
N TYR A 84 -25.58 -11.48 -9.11
CA TYR A 84 -25.15 -12.17 -7.89
C TYR A 84 -25.42 -11.34 -6.62
N LEU A 85 -25.31 -10.01 -6.66
CA LEU A 85 -25.56 -9.17 -5.50
C LEU A 85 -27.05 -9.01 -5.20
N VAL A 86 -27.92 -9.06 -6.21
CA VAL A 86 -29.39 -9.00 -6.04
C VAL A 86 -29.90 -10.11 -5.14
N GLN A 87 -29.30 -11.32 -5.17
CA GLN A 87 -29.75 -12.43 -4.33
C GLN A 87 -29.55 -12.20 -2.81
N PHE A 88 -28.68 -11.25 -2.44
CA PHE A 88 -28.40 -10.90 -1.04
C PHE A 88 -29.06 -9.59 -0.62
N GLN A 89 -29.82 -8.95 -1.50
CA GLN A 89 -30.61 -7.80 -1.07
C GLN A 89 -31.66 -8.29 -0.08
N PRO A 90 -31.71 -7.74 1.15
CA PRO A 90 -32.82 -8.00 2.04
C PRO A 90 -34.09 -7.55 1.32
N GLY A 91 -35.09 -8.42 1.26
CA GLY A 91 -36.35 -8.11 0.59
C GLY A 91 -36.85 -6.75 1.05
N THR A 92 -37.09 -5.85 0.11
CA THR A 92 -37.90 -4.65 0.33
C THR A 92 -39.26 -5.12 0.82
N GLY A 93 -39.40 -5.26 2.15
CA GLY A 93 -40.66 -5.42 2.82
C GLY A 93 -41.45 -4.13 2.63
N GLY A 94 -42.22 -4.09 1.55
CA GLY A 94 -43.30 -3.14 1.36
C GLY A 94 -44.59 -3.85 1.70
N ASP A 95 -45.12 -3.54 2.87
CA ASP A 95 -46.55 -3.52 3.16
C ASP A 95 -47.00 -2.05 3.14
#